data_AF-A0A6V7UJN9-F1
#
_entry.id   AF-A0A6V7UJN9-F1
#
_cell.length_a   1.000
_cell.length_b   1.000
_cell.length_c   1.000
_cell.angle_alpha   90.00
_cell.angle_beta   90.00
_cell.angle_gamma   90.00
#
_symmetry.space_group_name_H-M   'P 1'
#
loop_
_entity.id
_entity.type
_entity.pdbx_description
1 polymer ?
#
loop_
_entity_poly.entity_id
_entity_poly.type
_entity_poly.pdbx_seq_one_letter_code
_entity_poly.pdbx_strand_id
1 'polypeptide(L)'
;MNQSLLILSIALLMILNEINALTPDEQNAILDCHNNFRASLANGKEQNKTGMMPQGMNIKKLTYSKTVEASATNWANQCKMSHTPGNQRKYGENLAMNSDPNMATKDALLEACKLWWAELKDDGFQSSLVVDMNHYNHFSQMAWAETTEIGCGVAKCPNSDWKTYTVCQYNPPGNYLGQVIYKKGKPCSGCGSTGCASNGLCN
;
A
#
# COMPACT_ATOMS: atom_id res chain seq x y z
N MET A 1 4.11 -39.29 -19.14
CA MET A 1 3.40 -38.03 -18.80
C MET A 1 3.76 -37.00 -19.85
N ASN A 2 2.74 -36.47 -20.53
CA ASN A 2 2.85 -35.80 -21.82
C ASN A 2 3.37 -34.35 -21.65
N GLN A 3 4.59 -34.04 -22.10
CA GLN A 3 5.18 -32.69 -22.01
C GLN A 3 4.25 -31.63 -22.62
N SER A 4 3.48 -31.98 -23.64
CA SER A 4 2.50 -31.09 -24.28
C SER A 4 1.33 -30.70 -23.36
N LEU A 5 0.86 -31.58 -22.46
CA LEU A 5 -0.17 -31.23 -21.48
C LEU A 5 0.39 -30.29 -20.40
N LEU A 6 1.66 -30.50 -20.00
CA LEU A 6 2.32 -29.66 -19.01
C LEU A 6 2.53 -28.24 -19.56
N ILE A 7 2.98 -28.11 -20.81
CA ILE A 7 3.17 -26.82 -21.48
C ILE A 7 1.83 -26.08 -21.65
N LEU A 8 0.75 -26.75 -22.05
CA LEU A 8 -0.58 -26.14 -22.13
C LEU A 8 -1.09 -25.65 -20.77
N SER A 9 -0.88 -26.43 -19.70
CA SER A 9 -1.29 -26.02 -18.35
C SER A 9 -0.50 -24.81 -17.81
N ILE A 10 0.80 -24.74 -18.10
CA ILE A 10 1.66 -23.61 -17.72
C ILE A 10 1.29 -22.37 -18.54
N ALA A 11 1.08 -22.51 -19.85
CA ALA A 11 0.64 -21.42 -20.71
C ALA A 11 -0.73 -20.89 -20.27
N LEU A 12 -1.68 -21.76 -19.91
CA LEU A 12 -3.00 -21.35 -19.40
C LEU A 12 -2.88 -20.63 -18.05
N LEU A 13 -2.02 -21.09 -17.13
CA LEU A 13 -1.75 -20.38 -15.86
C LEU A 13 -1.09 -19.01 -16.09
N MET A 14 -0.16 -18.90 -17.05
CA MET A 14 0.48 -17.63 -17.40
C MET A 14 -0.52 -16.65 -18.02
N ILE A 15 -1.40 -17.13 -18.92
CA ILE A 15 -2.46 -16.32 -19.53
C ILE A 15 -3.50 -15.88 -18.47
N LEU A 16 -3.88 -16.75 -17.54
CA LEU A 16 -4.79 -16.39 -16.44
C LEU A 16 -4.17 -15.37 -15.46
N ASN A 17 -2.85 -15.40 -15.28
CA ASN A 17 -2.14 -14.39 -14.48
C ASN A 17 -2.09 -13.03 -15.16
N GLU A 18 -2.02 -12.95 -16.49
CA GLU A 18 -2.05 -11.67 -17.21
C GLU A 18 -3.44 -10.99 -17.18
N ILE A 19 -4.53 -11.75 -17.07
CA ILE A 19 -5.90 -11.19 -17.06
C ILE A 19 -6.23 -10.45 -15.75
N ASN A 20 -5.47 -10.69 -14.67
CA ASN A 20 -5.71 -10.09 -13.35
C ASN A 20 -4.56 -9.17 -12.87
N ALA A 21 -3.52 -9.00 -13.66
CA ALA A 21 -2.41 -8.11 -13.34
C ALA A 21 -2.75 -6.65 -13.64
N LEU A 22 -2.29 -5.74 -12.79
CA LEU A 22 -2.41 -4.31 -13.05
C LEU A 22 -1.51 -3.92 -14.24
N THR A 23 -2.00 -2.99 -15.05
CA THR A 23 -1.21 -2.38 -16.12
C THR A 23 -0.06 -1.54 -15.53
N PRO A 24 1.04 -1.31 -16.28
CA PRO A 24 2.11 -0.44 -15.81
C PRO A 24 1.63 0.96 -15.39
N ASP A 25 0.64 1.52 -16.08
CA ASP A 25 0.07 2.83 -15.75
C ASP A 25 -0.69 2.83 -14.41
N GLU A 26 -1.37 1.73 -14.08
CA GLU A 26 -2.06 1.55 -12.79
C GLU A 26 -1.06 1.32 -11.65
N GLN A 27 -0.04 0.48 -11.90
CA GLN A 27 1.05 0.23 -10.96
C GLN A 27 1.79 1.53 -10.61
N ASN A 28 2.13 2.33 -11.64
CA ASN A 28 2.78 3.62 -11.45
C ASN A 28 1.87 4.61 -10.73
N ALA A 29 0.57 4.66 -11.07
CA ALA A 29 -0.35 5.59 -10.43
C ALA A 29 -0.46 5.38 -8.91
N ILE A 30 -0.58 4.12 -8.46
CA ILE A 30 -0.67 3.83 -7.03
C ILE A 30 0.67 4.01 -6.32
N LEU A 31 1.78 3.66 -6.97
CA LEU A 31 3.13 3.86 -6.46
C LEU A 31 3.45 5.35 -6.26
N ASP A 32 3.15 6.17 -7.26
CA ASP A 32 3.39 7.61 -7.23
C ASP A 32 2.50 8.28 -6.20
N CYS A 33 1.24 7.85 -6.07
CA CYS A 33 0.36 8.35 -5.02
C CYS A 33 0.99 8.16 -3.62
N HIS A 34 1.45 6.93 -3.32
CA HIS A 34 2.12 6.64 -2.04
C HIS A 34 3.42 7.43 -1.87
N ASN A 35 4.29 7.46 -2.87
CA ASN A 35 5.58 8.13 -2.78
C ASN A 35 5.44 9.66 -2.68
N ASN A 36 4.44 10.26 -3.31
CA ASN A 36 4.17 11.69 -3.19
C ASN A 36 3.73 12.05 -1.76
N PHE A 37 2.82 11.28 -1.18
CA PHE A 37 2.40 11.45 0.21
C PHE A 37 3.55 11.21 1.20
N ARG A 38 4.34 10.14 1.02
CA ARG A 38 5.52 9.87 1.84
C ARG A 38 6.57 10.98 1.74
N ALA A 39 6.80 11.52 0.55
CA ALA A 39 7.74 12.64 0.36
C ALA A 39 7.23 13.90 1.05
N SER A 40 5.94 14.22 0.91
CA SER A 40 5.32 15.34 1.60
C SER A 40 5.43 15.20 3.13
N LEU A 41 5.19 13.99 3.66
CA LEU A 41 5.35 13.66 5.08
C LEU A 41 6.79 13.83 5.55
N ALA A 42 7.76 13.27 4.80
CA ALA A 42 9.18 13.38 5.13
C ALA A 42 9.59 14.85 5.27
N ASN A 43 9.09 15.72 4.39
CA ASN A 43 9.37 17.14 4.39
C ASN A 43 8.55 17.95 5.41
N GLY A 44 7.68 17.33 6.21
CA GLY A 44 6.85 17.99 7.23
C GLY A 44 5.74 18.84 6.63
N LYS A 45 5.24 18.48 5.44
CA LYS A 45 4.19 19.20 4.71
C LYS A 45 2.80 18.59 4.89
N GLU A 46 2.70 17.48 5.62
CA GLU A 46 1.43 16.82 5.89
C GLU A 46 0.76 17.41 7.13
N GLN A 47 -0.48 17.86 6.94
CA GLN A 47 -1.31 18.38 8.00
C GLN A 47 -1.88 17.21 8.82
N ASN A 48 -1.70 17.29 10.12
CA ASN A 48 -2.33 16.40 11.09
C ASN A 48 -3.70 17.00 11.48
N LYS A 49 -4.57 16.23 12.15
CA LYS A 49 -5.82 16.75 12.75
C LYS A 49 -5.60 18.02 13.57
N THR A 50 -4.45 18.11 14.23
CA THR A 50 -3.99 19.34 14.88
C THR A 50 -2.51 19.58 14.54
N GLY A 51 -2.23 20.71 13.90
CA GLY A 51 -0.88 21.10 13.51
C GLY A 51 -0.34 20.31 12.30
N MET A 52 0.99 20.23 12.21
CA MET A 52 1.71 19.53 11.14
C MET A 52 2.40 18.29 11.67
N MET A 53 2.53 17.27 10.83
CA MET A 53 3.40 16.14 11.13
C MET A 53 4.87 16.58 11.15
N PRO A 54 5.69 16.06 12.09
CA PRO A 54 7.11 16.37 12.11
C PRO A 54 7.83 15.79 10.90
N GLN A 55 8.94 16.40 10.48
CA GLN A 55 9.79 15.88 9.40
C GLN A 55 10.32 14.48 9.72
N GLY A 56 10.48 13.66 8.69
CA GLY A 56 10.97 12.28 8.79
C GLY A 56 12.35 12.12 8.16
N MET A 57 13.30 11.60 8.94
CA MET A 57 14.70 11.48 8.48
C MET A 57 15.01 10.20 7.70
N ASN A 58 14.18 9.16 7.83
CA ASN A 58 14.44 7.81 7.32
C ASN A 58 13.30 7.23 6.46
N ILE A 59 12.36 8.05 5.99
CA ILE A 59 11.22 7.55 5.20
C ILE A 59 11.73 7.06 3.84
N LYS A 60 11.59 5.76 3.57
CA LYS A 60 12.07 5.15 2.32
C LYS A 60 11.13 5.37 1.15
N LYS A 61 11.68 5.50 -0.04
CA LYS A 61 10.94 5.45 -1.30
C LYS A 61 10.44 4.03 -1.52
N LEU A 62 9.16 3.89 -1.84
CA LEU A 62 8.60 2.60 -2.20
C LEU A 62 8.96 2.26 -3.65
N THR A 63 9.20 0.97 -3.89
CA THR A 63 9.20 0.34 -5.21
C THR A 63 7.95 -0.51 -5.39
N TYR A 64 7.59 -0.78 -6.64
CA TYR A 64 6.45 -1.64 -6.94
C TYR A 64 6.89 -3.09 -7.10
N SER A 65 6.23 -4.01 -6.42
CA SER A 65 6.57 -5.44 -6.42
C SER A 65 5.45 -6.29 -7.01
N LYS A 66 5.71 -6.89 -8.18
CA LYS A 66 4.77 -7.82 -8.83
C LYS A 66 4.46 -9.06 -7.99
N THR A 67 5.40 -9.47 -7.14
CA THR A 67 5.20 -10.59 -6.20
C THR A 67 4.19 -10.22 -5.12
N VAL A 68 4.27 -9.00 -4.58
CA VAL A 68 3.31 -8.49 -3.60
C VAL A 68 1.95 -8.23 -4.26
N GLU A 69 1.92 -7.71 -5.49
CA GLU A 69 0.70 -7.57 -6.30
C GLU A 69 -0.01 -8.90 -6.47
N ALA A 70 0.69 -9.95 -6.89
CA ALA A 70 0.06 -11.26 -7.09
C ALA A 70 -0.64 -11.76 -5.81
N SER A 71 -0.04 -11.52 -4.64
CA SER A 71 -0.65 -11.84 -3.34
C SER A 71 -1.89 -10.97 -3.06
N ALA A 72 -1.82 -9.66 -3.29
CA ALA A 72 -2.93 -8.73 -3.10
C ALA A 72 -4.11 -9.04 -4.05
N THR A 73 -3.83 -9.28 -5.33
CA THR A 73 -4.83 -9.68 -6.35
C THR A 73 -5.51 -10.99 -5.99
N ASN A 74 -4.75 -12.00 -5.56
CA ASN A 74 -5.33 -13.28 -5.12
C ASN A 74 -6.31 -13.10 -3.96
N TRP A 75 -6.02 -12.18 -3.03
CA TRP A 75 -6.90 -11.88 -1.92
C TRP A 75 -8.11 -11.04 -2.34
N ALA A 76 -7.91 -10.01 -3.17
CA ALA A 76 -8.99 -9.17 -3.71
C ALA A 76 -10.04 -10.03 -4.41
N ASN A 77 -9.60 -11.00 -5.23
CA ASN A 77 -10.48 -11.90 -5.98
C ASN A 77 -11.32 -12.85 -5.10
N GLN A 78 -11.02 -12.96 -3.80
CA GLN A 78 -11.88 -13.70 -2.87
C GLN A 78 -13.19 -12.96 -2.58
N CYS A 79 -13.25 -11.64 -2.81
CA CYS A 79 -14.43 -10.80 -2.54
C CYS A 79 -15.01 -10.94 -1.12
N LYS A 80 -14.13 -11.19 -0.13
CA LYS A 80 -14.51 -11.42 1.28
C LYS A 80 -14.59 -10.16 2.14
N MET A 81 -14.29 -8.99 1.57
CA MET A 81 -14.37 -7.68 2.24
C MET A 81 -13.75 -7.67 3.64
N SER A 82 -12.61 -8.34 3.77
CA SER A 82 -11.94 -8.55 5.05
C SER A 82 -10.46 -8.73 4.82
N HIS A 83 -9.72 -8.53 5.89
CA HIS A 83 -8.28 -8.70 5.92
C HIS A 83 -7.87 -10.18 5.70
N THR A 84 -6.78 -10.42 4.95
CA THR A 84 -6.16 -11.76 4.83
C THR A 84 -5.96 -12.35 6.23
N PRO A 85 -6.45 -13.58 6.50
CA PRO A 85 -6.33 -14.21 7.82
C PRO A 85 -4.90 -14.24 8.32
N GLY A 86 -4.70 -14.03 9.62
CA GLY A 86 -3.36 -13.89 10.21
C GLY A 86 -2.42 -15.07 9.93
N ASN A 87 -2.94 -16.31 9.83
CA ASN A 87 -2.15 -17.49 9.49
C ASN A 87 -1.70 -17.55 8.01
N GLN A 88 -2.24 -16.68 7.16
CA GLN A 88 -1.90 -16.56 5.73
C GLN A 88 -1.25 -15.20 5.40
N ARG A 89 -1.35 -14.22 6.31
CA ARG A 89 -0.88 -12.85 6.13
C ARG A 89 0.64 -12.77 6.21
N LYS A 90 1.28 -12.49 5.08
CA LYS A 90 2.73 -12.28 4.96
C LYS A 90 3.14 -10.81 4.92
N TYR A 91 2.22 -9.95 4.51
CA TYR A 91 2.46 -8.53 4.23
C TYR A 91 1.58 -7.66 5.11
N GLY A 92 1.94 -6.38 5.22
CA GLY A 92 1.01 -5.35 5.69
C GLY A 92 -0.13 -5.23 4.68
N GLU A 93 -1.29 -4.72 5.06
CA GLU A 93 -2.45 -4.72 4.17
C GLU A 93 -3.39 -3.55 4.46
N ASN A 94 -3.78 -2.83 3.41
CA ASN A 94 -4.84 -1.84 3.43
C ASN A 94 -5.95 -2.24 2.46
N LEU A 95 -7.20 -1.95 2.84
CA LEU A 95 -8.40 -2.36 2.11
C LEU A 95 -9.30 -1.16 1.82
N ALA A 96 -9.91 -1.12 0.63
CA ALA A 96 -10.95 -0.16 0.31
C ALA A 96 -12.07 -0.83 -0.48
N MET A 97 -13.30 -0.36 -0.27
CA MET A 97 -14.52 -0.94 -0.82
C MET A 97 -15.36 0.18 -1.42
N ASN A 98 -15.84 -0.01 -2.65
CA ASN A 98 -16.68 0.96 -3.35
C ASN A 98 -17.89 0.24 -3.96
N SER A 99 -19.07 0.88 -3.93
CA SER A 99 -20.32 0.31 -4.43
C SER A 99 -20.49 0.44 -5.96
N ASP A 100 -19.62 1.18 -6.65
CA ASP A 100 -19.65 1.31 -8.10
C ASP A 100 -19.09 0.04 -8.78
N PRO A 101 -19.91 -0.74 -9.52
CA PRO A 101 -19.45 -1.93 -10.22
C PRO A 101 -18.56 -1.60 -11.42
N ASN A 102 -18.69 -0.39 -11.99
CA ASN A 102 -18.04 0.00 -13.24
C ASN A 102 -16.82 0.91 -13.05
N MET A 103 -16.47 1.20 -11.79
CA MET A 103 -15.31 2.03 -11.46
C MET A 103 -14.04 1.56 -12.18
N ALA A 104 -13.31 2.46 -12.84
CA ALA A 104 -12.05 2.08 -13.47
C ALA A 104 -11.04 1.64 -12.40
N THR A 105 -10.23 0.62 -12.69
CA THR A 105 -9.23 0.07 -11.77
C THR A 105 -8.26 1.14 -11.27
N LYS A 106 -7.76 1.99 -12.16
CA LYS A 106 -6.91 3.13 -11.79
C LYS A 106 -7.58 4.09 -10.81
N ASP A 107 -8.86 4.39 -11.02
CA ASP A 107 -9.62 5.29 -10.14
C ASP A 107 -9.83 4.65 -8.76
N ALA A 108 -10.15 3.36 -8.71
CA ALA A 108 -10.29 2.61 -7.46
C ALA A 108 -8.98 2.60 -6.64
N LEU A 109 -7.83 2.46 -7.30
CA LEU A 109 -6.52 2.54 -6.65
C LEU A 109 -6.24 3.93 -6.08
N LEU A 110 -6.48 4.99 -6.88
CA LEU A 110 -6.21 6.37 -6.48
C LEU A 110 -7.18 6.86 -5.40
N GLU A 111 -8.43 6.44 -5.45
CA GLU A 111 -9.41 6.71 -4.39
C GLU A 111 -8.98 6.03 -3.09
N ALA A 112 -8.66 4.74 -3.12
CA ALA A 112 -8.18 4.00 -1.96
C ALA A 112 -6.96 4.67 -1.30
N CYS A 113 -5.95 5.04 -2.10
CA CYS A 113 -4.76 5.75 -1.62
C CYS A 113 -5.11 7.05 -0.88
N LYS A 114 -6.02 7.85 -1.43
CA LYS A 114 -6.43 9.13 -0.84
C LYS A 114 -7.27 8.92 0.43
N LEU A 115 -8.18 7.96 0.43
CA LEU A 115 -9.02 7.62 1.59
C LEU A 115 -8.15 7.18 2.77
N TRP A 116 -7.23 6.24 2.54
CA TRP A 116 -6.33 5.76 3.58
C TRP A 116 -5.43 6.87 4.13
N TRP A 117 -4.92 7.75 3.27
CA TRP A 117 -4.08 8.86 3.74
C TRP A 117 -4.88 9.95 4.49
N ALA A 118 -6.15 10.15 4.14
CA ALA A 118 -7.03 11.14 4.76
C ALA A 118 -7.26 10.88 6.25
N GLU A 119 -7.12 9.63 6.72
CA GLU A 119 -7.19 9.26 8.14
C GLU A 119 -6.25 10.12 9.02
N LEU A 120 -5.10 10.57 8.49
CA LEU A 120 -4.22 11.48 9.23
C LEU A 120 -4.91 12.80 9.61
N LYS A 121 -5.75 13.35 8.74
CA LYS A 121 -6.47 14.60 9.01
C LYS A 121 -7.70 14.36 9.87
N ASP A 122 -8.37 13.23 9.68
CA ASP A 122 -9.64 12.92 10.32
C ASP A 122 -9.45 12.42 11.77
N ASP A 123 -8.56 11.46 11.96
CA ASP A 123 -8.29 10.82 13.25
C ASP A 123 -7.14 11.50 13.98
N GLY A 124 -6.16 11.97 13.21
CA GLY A 124 -4.91 12.50 13.73
C GLY A 124 -3.90 11.39 14.00
N PHE A 125 -2.65 11.80 14.21
CA PHE A 125 -1.61 10.92 14.71
C PHE A 125 -0.85 11.56 15.86
N GLN A 126 -0.55 10.78 16.89
CA GLN A 126 0.10 11.31 18.08
C GLN A 126 1.53 11.80 17.82
N SER A 127 1.94 12.86 18.54
CA SER A 127 3.24 13.50 18.33
C SER A 127 4.43 12.59 18.66
N SER A 128 4.25 11.54 19.47
CA SER A 128 5.28 10.52 19.73
C SER A 128 5.62 9.68 18.49
N LEU A 129 4.74 9.67 17.48
CA LEU A 129 4.77 8.81 16.29
C LEU A 129 4.67 7.31 16.58
N VAL A 130 4.41 6.91 17.83
CA VAL A 130 4.24 5.49 18.21
C VAL A 130 2.89 4.99 17.71
N VAL A 131 2.84 3.77 17.16
CA VAL A 131 1.57 3.09 16.86
C VAL A 131 1.03 2.45 18.13
N ASP A 132 -0.22 2.77 18.47
CA ASP A 132 -1.00 2.14 19.53
C ASP A 132 -2.31 1.57 18.97
N MET A 133 -3.18 1.09 19.86
CA MET A 133 -4.45 0.46 19.47
C MET A 133 -5.43 1.41 18.76
N ASN A 134 -5.29 2.72 18.93
CA ASN A 134 -6.17 3.71 18.31
C ASN A 134 -5.60 4.27 17.00
N HIS A 135 -4.29 4.07 16.76
CA HIS A 135 -3.58 4.62 15.60
C HIS A 135 -2.96 3.53 14.72
N TYR A 136 -3.29 2.26 14.94
CA TYR A 136 -3.05 1.17 14.00
C TYR A 136 -4.11 1.28 12.89
N ASN A 137 -3.81 1.94 11.78
CA ASN A 137 -4.76 2.15 10.69
C ASN A 137 -4.08 2.15 9.31
N HIS A 138 -4.80 2.56 8.28
CA HIS A 138 -4.32 2.53 6.92
C HIS A 138 -3.23 3.59 6.68
N PHE A 139 -3.42 4.80 7.22
CA PHE A 139 -2.41 5.86 7.16
C PHE A 139 -1.07 5.40 7.74
N SER A 140 -1.07 4.79 8.94
CA SER A 140 0.17 4.42 9.62
C SER A 140 1.00 3.41 8.82
N GLN A 141 0.34 2.52 8.06
CA GLN A 141 1.02 1.58 7.17
C GLN A 141 1.59 2.28 5.94
N MET A 142 0.85 3.21 5.33
CA MET A 142 1.36 4.00 4.21
C MET A 142 2.56 4.87 4.61
N ALA A 143 2.54 5.40 5.84
CA ALA A 143 3.60 6.24 6.41
C ALA A 143 4.81 5.45 6.94
N TRP A 144 4.72 4.12 7.03
CA TRP A 144 5.74 3.29 7.67
C TRP A 144 7.09 3.38 6.99
N ALA A 145 8.10 3.92 7.67
CA ALA A 145 9.40 4.24 7.07
C ALA A 145 10.14 3.01 6.55
N GLU A 146 10.02 1.87 7.25
CA GLU A 146 10.78 0.65 6.93
C GLU A 146 10.14 -0.19 5.81
N THR A 147 8.89 0.07 5.45
CA THR A 147 8.25 -0.54 4.27
C THR A 147 8.94 -0.01 3.01
N THR A 148 9.31 -0.91 2.11
CA THR A 148 10.08 -0.61 0.89
C THR A 148 9.36 -0.99 -0.38
N GLU A 149 8.40 -1.90 -0.32
CA GLU A 149 7.68 -2.38 -1.49
C GLU A 149 6.17 -2.33 -1.26
N ILE A 150 5.45 -2.06 -2.34
CA ILE A 150 3.99 -2.15 -2.40
C ILE A 150 3.58 -2.97 -3.63
N GLY A 151 2.48 -3.69 -3.51
CA GLY A 151 1.76 -4.26 -4.64
C GLY A 151 0.27 -4.31 -4.34
N CYS A 152 -0.57 -4.07 -5.35
CA CYS A 152 -2.01 -3.91 -5.16
C CYS A 152 -2.81 -4.75 -6.15
N GLY A 153 -4.03 -5.13 -5.77
CA GLY A 153 -5.00 -5.79 -6.62
C GLY A 153 -6.38 -5.15 -6.47
N VAL A 154 -7.15 -5.14 -7.57
CA VAL A 154 -8.53 -4.66 -7.59
C VAL A 154 -9.41 -5.76 -8.16
N ALA A 155 -10.48 -6.10 -7.45
CA ALA A 155 -11.45 -7.11 -7.87
C ALA A 155 -12.84 -6.52 -8.05
N LYS A 156 -13.57 -7.07 -9.03
CA LYS A 156 -14.99 -6.82 -9.23
C LYS A 156 -15.79 -7.91 -8.53
N CYS A 157 -16.66 -7.49 -7.60
CA CYS A 157 -17.39 -8.36 -6.69
C CYS A 157 -18.92 -8.18 -6.91
N PRO A 158 -19.49 -8.68 -8.02
CA PRO A 158 -20.87 -8.39 -8.42
C PRO A 158 -21.91 -8.86 -7.39
N ASN A 159 -21.61 -9.94 -6.65
CA ASN A 159 -22.48 -10.56 -5.65
C ASN A 159 -22.37 -9.92 -4.24
N SER A 160 -21.54 -8.89 -4.08
CA SER A 160 -21.39 -8.14 -2.82
C SER A 160 -22.06 -6.77 -2.95
N ASP A 161 -22.50 -6.16 -1.85
CA ASP A 161 -22.96 -4.76 -1.86
C ASP A 161 -21.81 -3.80 -2.24
N TRP A 162 -20.61 -4.14 -1.81
CA TRP A 162 -19.36 -3.53 -2.27
C TRP A 162 -18.92 -4.17 -3.58
N LYS A 163 -19.12 -3.46 -4.69
CA LYS A 163 -18.94 -3.97 -6.05
C LYS A 163 -17.50 -3.93 -6.54
N THR A 164 -16.68 -3.04 -6.01
CA THR A 164 -15.24 -2.93 -6.30
C THR A 164 -14.45 -3.04 -4.99
N TYR A 165 -13.45 -3.91 -4.96
CA TYR A 165 -12.63 -4.19 -3.79
C TYR A 165 -11.16 -4.01 -4.10
N THR A 166 -10.51 -3.08 -3.40
CA THR A 166 -9.08 -2.76 -3.57
C THR A 166 -8.30 -3.28 -2.37
N VAL A 167 -7.22 -4.00 -2.64
CA VAL A 167 -6.28 -4.51 -1.64
C VAL A 167 -4.89 -4.00 -2.02
N CYS A 168 -4.20 -3.29 -1.13
CA CYS A 168 -2.76 -3.04 -1.26
C CYS A 168 -2.02 -3.75 -0.14
N GLN A 169 -0.92 -4.41 -0.49
CA GLN A 169 -0.05 -5.10 0.46
C GLN A 169 1.33 -4.47 0.50
N TYR A 170 1.98 -4.53 1.67
CA TYR A 170 3.18 -3.78 2.00
C TYR A 170 4.28 -4.70 2.52
N ASN A 171 5.49 -4.58 1.97
CA ASN A 171 6.65 -5.40 2.34
C ASN A 171 7.89 -4.53 2.67
N PRO A 172 8.55 -4.75 3.81
CA PRO A 172 8.06 -5.50 4.97
C PRO A 172 6.77 -4.87 5.57
N PRO A 173 5.96 -5.66 6.31
CA PRO A 173 4.81 -5.15 7.04
C PRO A 173 5.21 -4.05 8.03
N GLY A 174 4.33 -3.07 8.21
CA GLY A 174 4.43 -2.05 9.24
C GLY A 174 3.45 -2.24 10.38
N ASN A 175 3.05 -1.13 10.99
CA ASN A 175 2.06 -1.06 12.06
C ASN A 175 2.38 -1.93 13.29
N TYR A 176 3.65 -2.11 13.63
CA TYR A 176 4.00 -2.81 14.87
C TYR A 176 3.65 -1.95 16.08
N LEU A 177 2.79 -2.48 16.96
CA LEU A 177 2.41 -1.82 18.21
C LEU A 177 3.66 -1.47 19.04
N GLY A 178 3.70 -0.24 19.57
CA GLY A 178 4.81 0.27 20.36
C GLY A 178 6.01 0.75 19.54
N GLN A 179 5.99 0.63 18.21
CA GLN A 179 7.04 1.16 17.34
C GLN A 179 6.60 2.47 16.68
N VAL A 180 7.57 3.28 16.25
CA VAL A 180 7.31 4.55 15.57
C VAL A 180 7.10 4.37 14.06
N ILE A 181 6.17 5.11 13.47
CA ILE A 181 5.93 5.07 12.01
C ILE A 181 7.15 5.57 11.21
N TYR A 182 7.90 6.54 11.75
CA TYR A 182 9.18 7.00 11.22
C TYR A 182 10.00 7.73 12.29
N LYS A 183 11.30 7.96 12.04
CA LYS A 183 12.18 8.73 12.94
C LYS A 183 12.15 10.21 12.58
N LYS A 184 11.98 11.07 13.58
CA LYS A 184 11.97 12.53 13.40
C LYS A 184 13.37 13.03 13.03
N GLY A 185 13.42 13.99 12.11
CA GLY A 185 14.65 14.70 11.77
C GLY A 185 14.59 15.29 10.37
N LYS A 186 15.66 15.98 9.97
CA LYS A 186 15.75 16.58 8.63
C LYS A 186 15.58 15.47 7.57
N PRO A 187 14.84 15.70 6.48
CA PRO A 187 14.73 14.75 5.39
C PRO A 187 16.08 14.19 4.99
N CYS A 188 16.12 12.87 4.85
CA CYS A 188 17.30 12.08 4.51
C CYS A 188 18.47 12.04 5.51
N SER A 189 18.42 12.72 6.65
CA SER A 189 19.54 12.66 7.61
C SER A 189 19.67 11.31 8.31
N GLY A 190 18.76 10.36 8.05
CA GLY A 190 18.77 8.99 8.55
C GLY A 190 18.83 7.90 7.48
N CYS A 191 19.12 8.22 6.21
CA CYS A 191 19.20 7.22 5.14
C CYS A 191 20.46 6.36 5.17
N GLY A 192 21.51 6.78 5.88
CA GLY A 192 22.80 6.10 5.85
C GLY A 192 23.38 6.05 4.43
N SER A 193 23.90 4.89 4.02
CA SER A 193 24.54 4.68 2.72
C SER A 193 23.58 4.50 1.54
N THR A 194 22.27 4.36 1.76
CA THR A 194 21.32 4.19 0.64
C THR A 194 21.15 5.48 -0.18
N GLY A 195 21.40 6.64 0.45
CA GLY A 195 21.33 7.94 -0.19
C GLY A 195 19.92 8.54 -0.16
N CYS A 196 19.80 9.72 -0.76
CA CYS A 196 18.60 10.54 -0.74
C CYS A 196 18.09 10.77 -2.16
N ALA A 197 16.82 10.46 -2.40
CA ALA A 197 16.11 10.88 -3.59
C ALA A 197 15.87 12.40 -3.56
N SER A 198 15.71 13.01 -4.74
CA SER A 198 15.52 14.46 -4.88
C SER A 198 14.29 15.01 -4.15
N ASN A 199 13.32 14.16 -3.82
CA ASN A 199 12.09 14.52 -3.11
C ASN A 199 12.17 14.31 -1.58
N GLY A 200 13.35 13.98 -1.03
CA GLY A 200 13.56 13.85 0.42
C GLY A 200 13.25 12.47 1.01
N LEU A 201 13.06 11.46 0.16
CA LEU A 201 12.94 10.06 0.56
C LEU A 201 14.31 9.37 0.53
N CYS A 202 14.51 8.37 1.40
CA CYS A 202 15.67 7.48 1.29
C CYS A 202 15.51 6.54 0.09
N ASN A 203 16.59 6.31 -0.67
CA ASN A 203 16.57 5.29 -1.73
C ASN A 203 16.53 3.88 -1.15
#